data_AF-A0A7L1QY18-F1
#
_entry.id   AF-A0A7L1QY18-F1
#
_cell.length_a   1.000
_cell.length_b   1.000
_cell.length_c   1.000
_cell.angle_alpha   90.00
_cell.angle_beta   90.00
_cell.angle_gamma   90.00
#
_symmetry.space_group_name_H-M   'P 1'
#
loop_
_entity.id
_entity.type
_entity.pdbx_description
1 polymer ?
#
loop_
_entity_poly.entity_id
_entity_poly.type
_entity_poly.pdbx_seq_one_letter_code
_entity_poly.pdbx_strand_id
1 'polypeptide(L)'
;MDWGTLQAVLGGVNKHSTSIGKIWLTVLFIFRIMILVVAAERVWGDEQQDFVCNTLQPGCRNVCYDHFFPISHIRLWALQLIFVSTPALLVAMHVAYTRHEKKRRFRNGEKIDIEELKNAKIHIRGPLWWTYTSSIFFRIVFEAVFMYVFYYMYDGYQMPRLVKCSAWPCPNTVDCFVSRPTEKTTFTIFMLAVSGICMMLNLAELSYLVIKICMKGSRKTT
;
A
#
# COMPACT_ATOMS: atom_id res chain seq x y z
N MET A 1 9.66 16.88 10.44
CA MET A 1 9.60 16.16 9.14
C MET A 1 9.19 17.16 8.09
N ASP A 2 10.05 17.40 7.10
CA ASP A 2 9.87 18.48 6.12
C ASP A 2 8.91 18.04 5.01
N TRP A 3 7.62 18.33 5.21
CA TRP A 3 6.52 18.02 4.29
C TRP A 3 6.74 18.56 2.88
N GLY A 4 7.55 19.62 2.71
CA GLY A 4 7.87 20.19 1.40
C GLY A 4 8.69 19.25 0.51
N THR A 5 9.58 18.45 1.09
CA THR A 5 10.37 17.45 0.34
C THR A 5 9.51 16.27 -0.12
N LEU A 6 8.61 15.80 0.74
CA LEU A 6 7.64 14.74 0.41
C LEU A 6 6.69 15.20 -0.71
N GLN A 7 6.23 16.45 -0.64
CA GLN A 7 5.33 17.04 -1.64
C GLN A 7 6.03 17.30 -2.98
N ALA A 8 7.33 17.61 -2.97
CA ALA A 8 8.14 17.71 -4.20
C ALA A 8 8.37 16.35 -4.87
N VAL A 9 8.60 15.30 -4.08
CA VAL A 9 8.75 13.92 -4.57
C VAL A 9 7.42 13.39 -5.10
N LEU A 10 6.31 13.61 -4.38
CA LEU A 10 4.96 13.21 -4.81
C LEU A 10 4.47 14.04 -6.02
N GLY A 11 4.77 15.34 -6.06
CA GLY A 11 4.39 16.24 -7.16
C GLY A 11 5.16 16.00 -8.46
N GLY A 12 6.42 15.54 -8.37
CA GLY A 12 7.25 15.19 -9.53
C GLY A 12 6.76 13.97 -10.33
N VAL A 13 5.96 13.11 -9.71
CA VAL A 13 5.39 11.89 -10.31
C VAL A 13 4.15 12.19 -11.18
N ASN A 14 3.59 13.40 -11.08
CA ASN A 14 2.22 13.69 -11.53
C ASN A 14 2.09 14.23 -12.97
N LYS A 15 3.19 14.43 -13.73
CA LYS A 15 3.08 15.24 -14.96
C LYS A 15 2.70 14.51 -16.26
N HIS A 16 2.91 13.18 -16.42
CA HIS A 16 2.81 12.58 -17.78
C HIS A 16 2.35 11.10 -17.91
N SER A 17 1.30 10.63 -17.22
CA SER A 17 0.53 9.45 -17.72
C SER A 17 -0.90 9.50 -17.19
N THR A 18 -1.89 9.21 -18.05
CA THR A 18 -3.36 9.19 -17.82
C THR A 18 -3.79 9.82 -16.49
N SER A 19 -3.96 11.14 -16.50
CA SER A 19 -4.00 12.03 -15.32
C SER A 19 -4.96 11.60 -14.20
N ILE A 20 -6.03 10.87 -14.52
CA ILE A 20 -7.05 10.48 -13.55
C ILE A 20 -6.53 9.41 -12.59
N GLY A 21 -5.96 8.30 -13.09
CA GLY A 21 -5.51 7.18 -12.24
C GLY A 21 -4.44 7.59 -11.23
N LYS A 22 -3.50 8.46 -11.62
CA LYS A 22 -2.42 8.96 -10.74
C LYS A 22 -2.91 9.89 -9.64
N ILE A 23 -3.85 10.79 -9.95
CA ILE A 23 -4.45 11.70 -8.97
C ILE A 23 -5.21 10.87 -7.93
N TRP A 24 -6.06 9.94 -8.37
CA TRP A 24 -6.83 9.08 -7.47
C TRP A 24 -5.94 8.19 -6.61
N LEU A 25 -4.91 7.56 -7.18
CA LEU A 25 -3.97 6.76 -6.39
C LEU A 25 -3.23 7.58 -5.32
N THR A 26 -2.87 8.83 -5.64
CA THR A 26 -2.19 9.71 -4.66
C THR A 26 -3.15 10.15 -3.55
N VAL A 27 -4.38 10.54 -3.90
CA VAL A 27 -5.41 10.93 -2.93
C VAL A 27 -5.77 9.76 -2.01
N LEU A 28 -6.00 8.57 -2.57
CA LEU A 28 -6.31 7.37 -1.78
C LEU A 28 -5.14 6.96 -0.89
N PHE A 29 -3.90 7.14 -1.35
CA PHE A 29 -2.71 6.88 -0.56
C PHE A 29 -2.61 7.81 0.67
N ILE A 30 -2.82 9.12 0.47
CA ILE A 30 -2.84 10.09 1.58
C ILE A 30 -3.98 9.77 2.55
N PHE A 31 -5.17 9.46 2.01
CA PHE A 31 -6.32 9.08 2.82
C PHE A 31 -6.03 7.83 3.68
N ARG A 32 -5.34 6.82 3.14
CA ARG A 32 -4.92 5.65 3.93
C ARG A 32 -3.94 6.00 5.05
N ILE A 33 -2.96 6.86 4.80
CA ILE A 33 -2.02 7.30 5.85
C ILE A 33 -2.80 8.01 6.96
N MET A 34 -3.72 8.91 6.59
CA MET A 34 -4.55 9.62 7.56
C MET A 34 -5.38 8.66 8.41
N ILE A 35 -6.08 7.70 7.78
CA ILE A 35 -6.84 6.68 8.52
C ILE A 35 -5.92 5.88 9.45
N LEU A 36 -4.76 5.43 8.96
CA LEU A 36 -3.84 4.62 9.73
C LEU A 36 -3.36 5.38 10.97
N VAL A 37 -2.98 6.66 10.85
CA VAL A 37 -2.55 7.48 11.98
C VAL A 37 -3.67 7.63 13.01
N VAL A 38 -4.89 7.98 12.56
CA VAL A 38 -6.05 8.15 13.47
C VAL A 38 -6.40 6.84 14.16
N ALA A 39 -6.46 5.74 13.41
CA ALA A 39 -6.77 4.42 13.92
C ALA A 39 -5.72 3.93 14.93
N ALA A 40 -4.43 4.11 14.63
CA ALA A 40 -3.32 3.71 15.48
C ALA A 40 -3.43 4.34 16.87
N GLU A 41 -3.65 5.65 16.93
CA GLU A 41 -3.70 6.38 18.21
C GLU A 41 -5.02 6.16 18.97
N ARG A 42 -6.16 6.15 18.27
CA ARG A 42 -7.48 6.22 18.93
C ARG A 42 -8.14 4.86 19.18
N VAL A 43 -7.84 3.88 18.34
CA VAL A 43 -8.61 2.62 18.30
C VAL A 43 -7.75 1.41 18.65
N TRP A 44 -6.49 1.42 18.22
CA TRP A 44 -5.52 0.36 18.52
C TRP A 44 -4.51 0.72 19.62
N GLY A 45 -4.48 1.97 20.11
CA GLY A 45 -3.52 2.42 21.12
C GLY A 45 -3.56 1.59 22.42
N ASP A 46 -4.78 1.31 22.90
CA ASP A 46 -5.01 0.56 24.15
C ASP A 46 -5.42 -0.90 23.87
N GLU A 47 -5.12 -1.45 22.68
CA GLU A 47 -5.66 -2.74 22.25
C GLU A 47 -5.30 -3.90 23.18
N GLN A 48 -4.07 -3.90 23.71
CA GLN A 48 -3.59 -4.92 24.63
C GLN A 48 -4.03 -4.60 26.07
N GLN A 49 -4.14 -3.32 26.45
CA GLN A 49 -4.53 -2.84 27.78
C GLN A 49 -6.04 -3.00 28.08
N ASP A 50 -6.88 -3.04 27.05
CA ASP A 50 -8.32 -3.26 27.19
C ASP A 50 -8.77 -4.67 26.78
N PHE A 51 -7.83 -5.57 26.43
CA PHE A 51 -8.13 -6.98 26.21
C PHE A 51 -8.30 -7.72 27.54
N VAL A 52 -9.53 -8.06 27.91
CA VAL A 52 -9.86 -8.60 29.24
C VAL A 52 -10.24 -10.07 29.15
N CYS A 53 -9.59 -10.94 29.92
CA CYS A 53 -9.98 -12.35 30.05
C CYS A 53 -10.67 -12.60 31.39
N ASN A 54 -11.73 -13.41 31.40
CA ASN A 54 -12.46 -13.81 32.61
C ASN A 54 -11.69 -14.89 33.39
N THR A 55 -10.56 -14.50 33.97
CA THR A 55 -9.69 -15.36 34.77
C THR A 55 -8.78 -14.53 35.68
N LEU A 56 -8.43 -15.09 36.83
CA LEU A 56 -7.45 -14.52 37.76
C LEU A 56 -6.03 -15.09 37.53
N GLN A 57 -5.88 -16.01 36.58
CA GLN A 57 -4.61 -16.68 36.32
C GLN A 57 -3.58 -15.70 35.73
N PRO A 58 -2.42 -15.49 36.38
CA PRO A 58 -1.37 -14.62 35.86
C PRO A 58 -0.85 -15.11 34.50
N GLY A 59 -0.59 -14.17 33.59
CA GLY A 59 -0.03 -14.47 32.26
C GLY A 59 -1.04 -14.97 31.22
N CYS A 60 -2.20 -15.51 31.63
CA CYS A 60 -3.21 -16.03 30.69
C CYS A 60 -3.66 -14.95 29.68
N ARG A 61 -3.92 -13.73 30.15
CA ARG A 61 -4.26 -12.60 29.26
C ARG A 61 -3.22 -12.34 28.18
N ASN A 62 -1.94 -12.38 28.52
CA ASN A 62 -0.86 -12.05 27.59
C ASN A 62 -0.73 -13.11 26.49
N VAL A 63 -0.78 -14.39 26.86
CA VAL A 63 -0.69 -15.49 25.89
C VAL A 63 -1.95 -15.57 25.01
N CYS A 64 -3.13 -15.27 25.56
CA CYS A 64 -4.35 -15.26 24.76
C CYS A 64 -4.35 -14.10 23.76
N TYR A 65 -3.89 -12.92 24.18
CA TYR A 65 -3.74 -11.79 23.26
C TYR A 65 -2.78 -12.14 22.12
N ASP A 66 -1.59 -12.68 22.43
CA ASP A 66 -0.58 -13.06 21.43
C ASP A 66 -1.08 -14.18 20.49
N HIS A 67 -1.84 -15.15 21.01
CA HIS A 67 -2.40 -16.25 20.23
C HIS A 67 -3.45 -15.79 19.21
N PHE A 68 -4.37 -14.90 19.59
CA PHE A 68 -5.42 -14.40 18.71
C PHE A 68 -5.01 -13.20 17.86
N PHE A 69 -4.02 -12.43 18.30
CA PHE A 69 -3.52 -11.24 17.61
C PHE A 69 -1.99 -11.28 17.47
N PRO A 70 -1.43 -12.27 16.75
CA PRO A 70 0.02 -12.45 16.62
C PRO A 70 0.70 -11.23 15.97
N ILE A 71 -0.01 -10.59 15.05
CA ILE A 71 0.32 -9.27 14.52
C ILE A 71 -0.94 -8.43 14.69
N SER A 72 -0.82 -7.20 15.19
CA SER A 72 -1.97 -6.31 15.25
C SER A 72 -2.35 -5.78 13.86
N HIS A 73 -3.64 -5.50 13.66
CA HIS A 73 -4.15 -5.10 12.36
C HIS A 73 -3.41 -3.87 11.83
N ILE A 74 -3.15 -2.89 12.71
CA ILE A 74 -2.48 -1.65 12.36
C ILE A 74 -1.05 -1.87 11.85
N ARG A 75 -0.34 -2.86 12.39
CA ARG A 75 1.01 -3.23 11.93
C ARG A 75 0.96 -3.86 10.54
N LEU A 76 -0.02 -4.73 10.26
CA LEU A 76 -0.22 -5.27 8.92
C LEU A 76 -0.58 -4.18 7.92
N TRP A 77 -1.46 -3.24 8.28
CA TRP A 77 -1.79 -2.09 7.42
C TRP A 77 -0.57 -1.20 7.14
N ALA A 78 0.30 -1.00 8.14
CA ALA A 78 1.52 -0.23 7.97
C ALA A 78 2.50 -0.94 7.02
N LEU A 79 2.70 -2.24 7.20
CA LEU A 79 3.52 -3.05 6.29
C LEU A 79 2.95 -3.02 4.87
N GLN A 80 1.64 -3.20 4.70
CA GLN A 80 0.98 -3.13 3.41
C GLN A 80 1.27 -1.79 2.71
N LEU A 81 1.11 -0.66 3.41
CA LEU A 81 1.44 0.65 2.85
C LEU A 81 2.90 0.74 2.42
N ILE A 82 3.84 0.30 3.27
CA ILE A 82 5.29 0.33 2.95
C ILE A 82 5.57 -0.47 1.67
N PHE A 83 5.08 -1.72 1.59
CA PHE A 83 5.31 -2.59 0.43
C PHE A 83 4.64 -2.04 -0.84
N VAL A 84 3.43 -1.50 -0.75
CA VAL A 84 2.72 -0.92 -1.91
C VAL A 84 3.35 0.41 -2.37
N SER A 85 3.93 1.20 -1.46
CA SER A 85 4.65 2.43 -1.79
C SER A 85 6.02 2.19 -2.41
N THR A 86 6.70 1.11 -2.03
CA THR A 86 8.10 0.87 -2.42
C THR A 86 8.30 0.85 -3.94
N PRO A 87 7.52 0.09 -4.74
CA PRO A 87 7.65 0.12 -6.20
C PRO A 87 7.41 1.52 -6.80
N ALA A 88 6.43 2.27 -6.27
CA ALA A 88 6.11 3.61 -6.75
C ALA A 88 7.28 4.59 -6.49
N LEU A 89 7.89 4.51 -5.29
CA LEU A 89 9.06 5.31 -4.94
C LEU A 89 10.29 4.92 -5.77
N LEU A 90 10.50 3.64 -6.04
CA LEU A 90 11.59 3.17 -6.90
C LEU A 90 11.46 3.71 -8.32
N VAL A 91 10.25 3.72 -8.90
CA VAL A 91 10.00 4.33 -10.21
C VAL A 91 10.26 5.84 -10.17
N ALA A 92 9.76 6.54 -9.14
CA ALA A 92 9.98 7.97 -8.98
C ALA A 92 11.49 8.30 -8.88
N MET A 93 12.23 7.50 -8.10
CA MET A 93 13.67 7.58 -7.96
C MET A 93 14.38 7.33 -9.31
N HIS A 94 13.99 6.28 -10.04
CA HIS A 94 14.56 5.98 -11.36
C HIS A 94 14.35 7.13 -12.37
N VAL A 95 13.14 7.73 -12.39
CA VAL A 95 12.85 8.90 -13.22
C VAL A 95 13.66 10.12 -12.79
N ALA A 96 13.74 10.39 -11.50
CA ALA A 96 14.50 11.52 -10.95
C ALA A 96 16.00 11.37 -11.26
N TYR A 97 16.56 10.18 -11.07
CA TYR A 97 17.95 9.85 -11.38
C TYR A 97 18.26 10.05 -12.87
N THR A 98 17.44 9.45 -13.75
CA THR A 98 17.62 9.57 -15.21
C THR A 98 17.55 11.02 -15.66
N ARG A 99 16.62 11.81 -15.09
CA ARG A 99 16.48 13.23 -15.40
C ARG A 99 17.68 14.04 -14.92
N HIS A 100 18.19 13.74 -13.73
CA HIS A 100 19.36 14.39 -13.16
C HIS A 100 20.62 14.10 -14.00
N GLU A 101 20.82 12.85 -14.42
CA GLU A 101 21.94 12.46 -15.26
C GLU A 101 21.92 13.17 -16.62
N LYS A 102 20.75 13.20 -17.29
CA LYS A 102 20.58 13.95 -18.55
C LYS A 102 20.93 15.42 -18.37
N LYS A 103 20.40 16.08 -17.33
CA LYS A 103 20.70 17.50 -17.03
C LYS A 103 22.20 17.74 -16.80
N ARG A 104 22.90 16.79 -16.17
CA ARG A 104 24.34 16.87 -15.94
C ARG A 104 25.15 16.76 -17.24
N ARG A 105 24.77 15.87 -18.15
CA ARG A 105 25.39 15.75 -19.49
C ARG A 105 25.23 17.02 -20.33
N PHE A 106 24.02 17.60 -20.37
CA PHE A 106 23.78 18.90 -21.01
C PHE A 106 24.68 20.02 -20.46
N ARG A 107 24.89 20.06 -19.14
CA ARG A 107 25.72 21.09 -18.50
C ARG A 107 27.22 20.94 -18.79
N ASN A 108 27.68 19.72 -19.07
CA ASN A 108 29.07 19.43 -19.43
C ASN A 108 29.40 19.71 -20.91
N GLY A 109 28.51 20.37 -21.66
CA GLY A 109 28.77 20.78 -23.05
C GLY A 109 28.64 19.65 -24.07
N GLU A 110 28.14 18.47 -23.66
CA GLU A 110 27.79 17.40 -24.58
C GLU A 110 26.61 17.88 -25.44
N LYS A 111 26.83 18.03 -26.75
CA LYS A 111 25.76 18.37 -27.72
C LYS A 111 24.79 17.20 -27.80
N ILE A 112 23.83 17.17 -26.91
CA ILE A 112 22.67 16.31 -27.04
C ILE A 112 21.81 16.90 -28.15
N ASP A 113 21.47 16.07 -29.12
CA ASP A 113 20.72 16.46 -30.30
C ASP A 113 19.42 17.18 -29.88
N ILE A 114 19.13 18.33 -30.48
CA ILE A 114 17.90 19.10 -30.18
C ILE A 114 16.66 18.24 -30.46
N GLU A 115 16.80 17.24 -31.34
CA GLU A 115 15.82 16.19 -31.59
C GLU A 115 15.56 15.28 -30.38
N GLU A 116 16.56 14.94 -29.55
CA GLU A 116 16.37 14.20 -28.29
C GLU A 116 15.66 15.03 -27.22
N LEU A 117 15.91 16.35 -27.17
CA LEU A 117 15.23 17.26 -26.23
C LEU A 117 13.78 17.53 -26.65
N LYS A 118 13.50 17.57 -27.96
CA LYS A 118 12.14 17.70 -28.53
C LYS A 118 11.34 16.40 -28.42
N ASN A 119 12.03 15.25 -28.52
CA ASN A 119 11.50 13.92 -28.21
C ASN A 119 11.49 13.60 -26.69
N ALA A 120 12.08 14.45 -25.85
CA ALA A 120 11.94 14.41 -24.39
C ALA A 120 10.53 14.82 -23.90
N LYS A 121 9.56 14.92 -24.82
CA LYS A 121 8.16 14.64 -24.53
C LYS A 121 8.06 13.17 -24.13
N ILE A 122 8.51 12.85 -22.91
CA ILE A 122 8.67 11.54 -22.26
C ILE A 122 7.73 10.52 -22.87
N HIS A 123 8.15 9.93 -24.00
CA HIS A 123 7.40 8.84 -24.58
C HIS A 123 7.73 7.69 -23.64
N ILE A 124 6.71 7.09 -23.03
CA ILE A 124 6.88 5.86 -22.27
C ILE A 124 7.31 4.78 -23.30
N ARG A 125 8.59 4.75 -23.66
CA ARG A 125 9.22 3.90 -24.66
C ARG A 125 10.56 3.46 -24.10
N GLY A 126 10.87 2.17 -24.25
CA GLY A 126 12.12 1.59 -23.76
C GLY A 126 12.09 1.23 -22.25
N PRO A 127 13.22 1.35 -21.52
CA PRO A 127 13.39 0.82 -20.16
C PRO A 127 12.40 1.36 -19.13
N LEU A 128 11.98 2.62 -19.27
CA LEU A 128 11.04 3.27 -18.36
C LEU A 128 9.63 2.66 -18.42
N TRP A 129 9.23 2.13 -19.58
CA TRP A 129 7.96 1.41 -19.68
C TRP A 129 8.03 0.10 -18.89
N TRP A 130 9.13 -0.62 -18.99
CA TRP A 130 9.31 -1.91 -18.29
C TRP A 130 9.32 -1.73 -16.77
N THR A 131 10.07 -0.75 -16.25
CA THR A 131 10.11 -0.46 -14.82
C THR A 131 8.74 0.02 -14.31
N TYR A 132 8.01 0.81 -15.09
CA TYR A 132 6.65 1.24 -14.74
C TYR A 132 5.67 0.07 -14.67
N THR A 133 5.62 -0.76 -15.71
CA THR A 133 4.74 -1.93 -15.79
C THR A 133 5.04 -2.93 -14.68
N SER A 134 6.33 -3.23 -14.46
CA SER A 134 6.77 -4.09 -13.37
C SER A 134 6.36 -3.54 -12.00
N SER A 135 6.49 -2.23 -11.78
CA SER A 135 6.02 -1.58 -10.55
C SER A 135 4.52 -1.73 -10.34
N ILE A 136 3.69 -1.52 -11.38
CA ILE A 136 2.23 -1.69 -11.26
C ILE A 136 1.90 -3.15 -10.90
N PHE A 137 2.54 -4.10 -11.57
CA PHE A 137 2.37 -5.53 -11.28
C PHE A 137 2.69 -5.85 -9.81
N PHE A 138 3.86 -5.43 -9.30
CA PHE A 138 4.22 -5.66 -7.91
C PHE A 138 3.24 -4.99 -6.92
N ARG A 139 2.72 -3.80 -7.23
CA ARG A 139 1.71 -3.13 -6.39
C ARG A 139 0.42 -3.94 -6.30
N ILE A 140 -0.06 -4.50 -7.42
CA ILE A 140 -1.25 -5.38 -7.43
C ILE A 140 -0.96 -6.64 -6.61
N VAL A 141 0.20 -7.26 -6.80
CA VAL A 141 0.58 -8.47 -6.06
C VAL A 141 0.66 -8.18 -4.56
N PHE A 142 1.31 -7.12 -4.13
CA PHE A 142 1.38 -6.77 -2.71
C PHE A 142 0.00 -6.46 -2.13
N GLU A 143 -0.82 -5.65 -2.79
CA GLU A 143 -2.20 -5.40 -2.34
C GLU A 143 -3.00 -6.70 -2.18
N ALA A 144 -2.95 -7.60 -3.17
CA ALA A 144 -3.67 -8.87 -3.14
C ALA A 144 -3.15 -9.80 -2.04
N VAL A 145 -1.82 -9.91 -1.88
CA VAL A 145 -1.19 -10.75 -0.85
C VAL A 145 -1.54 -10.25 0.55
N PHE A 146 -1.42 -8.95 0.82
CA PHE A 146 -1.79 -8.41 2.14
C PHE A 146 -3.29 -8.57 2.42
N MET A 147 -4.15 -8.36 1.43
CA MET A 147 -5.60 -8.58 1.58
C MET A 147 -5.91 -10.06 1.87
N TYR A 148 -5.24 -10.99 1.20
CA TYR A 148 -5.38 -12.42 1.43
C TYR A 148 -4.88 -12.83 2.83
N VAL A 149 -3.68 -12.38 3.21
CA VAL A 149 -3.11 -12.62 4.54
C VAL A 149 -4.04 -12.08 5.63
N PHE A 150 -4.60 -10.89 5.44
CA PHE A 150 -5.52 -10.28 6.38
C PHE A 150 -6.80 -11.12 6.56
N TYR A 151 -7.41 -11.56 5.45
CA TYR A 151 -8.61 -12.39 5.49
C TYR A 151 -8.36 -13.74 6.18
N TYR A 152 -7.23 -14.39 5.88
CA TYR A 152 -6.88 -15.70 6.45
C TYR A 152 -6.45 -15.61 7.91
N MET A 153 -5.67 -14.58 8.29
CA MET A 153 -5.13 -14.46 9.65
C MET A 153 -6.17 -14.09 10.69
N TYR A 154 -7.22 -13.35 10.31
CA TYR A 154 -8.25 -12.87 11.23
C TYR A 154 -9.62 -13.52 11.02
N ASP A 155 -9.64 -14.70 10.38
CA ASP A 155 -10.85 -15.50 10.12
C ASP A 155 -12.02 -14.67 9.56
N GLY A 156 -11.70 -13.78 8.61
CA GLY A 156 -12.64 -12.87 7.96
C GLY A 156 -12.33 -11.40 8.17
N TYR A 157 -13.38 -10.57 8.06
CA TYR A 157 -13.27 -9.10 8.07
C TYR A 157 -13.91 -8.43 9.29
N GLN A 158 -14.42 -9.24 10.22
CA GLN A 158 -15.11 -8.77 11.42
C GLN A 158 -14.32 -9.14 12.66
N MET A 159 -14.09 -8.14 13.52
CA MET A 159 -13.47 -8.37 14.81
C MET A 159 -14.48 -9.06 15.74
N PRO A 160 -14.20 -10.26 16.28
CA PRO A 160 -15.09 -10.89 17.24
C PRO A 160 -15.13 -10.08 18.53
N ARG A 161 -16.29 -10.05 19.19
CA ARG A 161 -16.44 -9.41 20.52
C ARG A 161 -15.81 -10.23 21.63
N LEU A 162 -15.82 -11.55 21.46
CA LEU A 162 -15.34 -12.53 22.42
C LEU A 162 -14.59 -13.63 21.66
N VAL A 163 -13.44 -14.02 22.22
CA VAL A 163 -12.64 -15.16 21.77
C VAL A 163 -12.51 -16.16 22.92
N LYS A 164 -12.52 -17.45 22.60
CA LYS A 164 -12.40 -18.53 23.58
C LYS A 164 -10.98 -19.07 23.57
N CYS A 165 -10.23 -18.82 24.63
CA CYS A 165 -8.81 -19.12 24.71
C CYS A 165 -8.53 -20.34 25.60
N SER A 166 -7.74 -21.30 25.12
CA SER A 166 -7.25 -22.45 25.88
C SER A 166 -5.71 -22.54 25.92
N ALA A 167 -5.03 -21.43 25.64
CA ALA A 167 -3.56 -21.38 25.63
C ALA A 167 -2.98 -21.51 27.05
N TRP A 168 -1.84 -22.18 27.21
CA TRP A 168 -1.13 -22.24 28.48
C TRP A 168 -0.57 -20.85 28.84
N PRO A 169 -0.73 -20.33 30.07
CA PRO A 169 -1.08 -21.00 31.33
C PRO A 169 -2.56 -20.91 31.76
N CYS A 170 -3.51 -20.70 30.85
CA CYS A 170 -4.93 -20.53 31.21
C CYS A 170 -5.56 -21.80 31.79
N PRO A 171 -6.43 -21.68 32.82
CA PRO A 171 -7.19 -22.81 33.33
C PRO A 171 -8.34 -23.14 32.37
N ASN A 172 -8.27 -24.30 31.72
CA ASN A 172 -9.25 -24.74 30.72
C ASN A 172 -9.47 -23.66 29.63
N THR A 173 -10.69 -23.53 29.14
CA THR A 173 -11.08 -22.51 28.17
C THR A 173 -11.65 -21.29 28.90
N VAL A 174 -11.03 -20.13 28.70
CA VAL A 174 -11.46 -18.85 29.26
C VAL A 174 -12.04 -17.95 28.17
N ASP A 175 -13.00 -17.10 28.57
CA ASP A 175 -13.58 -16.10 27.68
C ASP A 175 -12.74 -14.81 27.75
N CYS A 176 -12.28 -14.32 26.61
CA CYS A 176 -11.58 -13.05 26.50
C CYS A 176 -12.34 -12.08 25.59
N PHE A 177 -12.48 -10.84 26.03
CA PHE A 177 -13.23 -9.76 25.40
C PHE A 177 -12.29 -8.80 24.70
N VAL A 178 -12.60 -8.50 23.44
CA VAL A 178 -11.81 -7.59 22.61
C VAL A 178 -12.32 -6.16 22.78
N SER A 179 -11.42 -5.20 22.97
CA SER A 179 -11.76 -3.78 23.05
C SER A 179 -12.22 -3.21 21.72
N ARG A 180 -13.30 -2.41 21.75
CA ARG A 180 -13.87 -1.64 20.63
C ARG A 180 -14.02 -2.45 19.32
N PRO A 181 -14.65 -3.63 19.35
CA PRO A 181 -14.65 -4.55 18.21
C PRO A 181 -15.42 -3.97 17.01
N THR A 182 -16.50 -3.21 17.26
CA THR A 182 -17.30 -2.54 16.21
C THR A 182 -16.54 -1.39 15.53
N GLU A 183 -15.82 -0.59 16.31
CA GLU A 183 -14.98 0.49 15.79
C GLU A 183 -13.83 -0.07 14.95
N LYS A 184 -13.11 -1.07 15.49
CA LYS A 184 -12.04 -1.76 14.76
C LYS A 184 -12.54 -2.41 13.46
N THR A 185 -13.72 -3.01 13.48
CA THR A 185 -14.35 -3.60 12.27
C THR A 185 -14.68 -2.51 11.26
N THR A 186 -15.24 -1.39 11.68
CA THR A 186 -15.55 -0.25 10.80
C THR A 186 -14.29 0.27 10.10
N PHE A 187 -13.22 0.54 10.84
CA PHE A 187 -11.93 0.97 10.28
C PHE A 187 -11.32 -0.09 9.34
N THR A 188 -11.44 -1.36 9.68
CA THR A 188 -10.98 -2.48 8.85
C THR A 188 -11.72 -2.50 7.50
N ILE A 189 -13.05 -2.35 7.51
CA ILE A 189 -13.86 -2.30 6.28
C ILE A 189 -13.46 -1.10 5.42
N PHE A 190 -13.27 0.09 6.00
CA PHE A 190 -12.80 1.26 5.25
C PHE A 190 -11.44 1.01 4.60
N MET A 191 -10.48 0.46 5.33
CA MET A 191 -9.15 0.15 4.80
C MET A 191 -9.20 -0.91 3.68
N LEU A 192 -10.01 -1.95 3.83
CA LEU A 192 -10.24 -2.97 2.79
C LEU A 192 -10.91 -2.39 1.55
N ALA A 193 -11.91 -1.52 1.70
CA ALA A 193 -12.59 -0.87 0.58
C ALA A 193 -11.62 0.00 -0.23
N VAL A 194 -10.79 0.81 0.45
CA VAL A 194 -9.76 1.63 -0.22
C VAL A 194 -8.67 0.75 -0.85
N SER A 195 -8.37 -0.41 -0.25
CA SER A 195 -7.49 -1.44 -0.82
C SER A 195 -8.03 -2.03 -2.12
N GLY A 196 -9.30 -2.43 -2.12
CA GLY A 196 -10.01 -2.90 -3.31
C GLY A 196 -10.03 -1.85 -4.43
N ILE A 197 -10.40 -0.60 -4.12
CA ILE A 197 -10.42 0.49 -5.10
C ILE A 197 -9.04 0.72 -5.71
N CYS A 198 -7.98 0.76 -4.89
CA CYS A 198 -6.61 0.94 -5.40
C CYS A 198 -6.17 -0.25 -6.26
N MET A 199 -6.51 -1.47 -5.89
CA MET A 199 -6.22 -2.66 -6.69
C MET A 199 -6.92 -2.58 -8.05
N MET A 200 -8.20 -2.18 -8.08
CA MET A 200 -8.95 -1.99 -9.33
C MET A 200 -8.36 -0.89 -10.20
N LEU A 201 -7.95 0.25 -9.63
CA LEU A 201 -7.29 1.33 -10.37
C LEU A 201 -5.96 0.88 -10.98
N ASN A 202 -5.13 0.16 -10.22
CA ASN A 202 -3.87 -0.38 -10.73
C ASN A 202 -4.10 -1.45 -11.82
N LEU A 203 -5.13 -2.28 -11.69
CA LEU A 203 -5.51 -3.28 -12.70
C LEU A 203 -6.04 -2.61 -13.98
N ALA A 204 -6.86 -1.57 -13.85
CA ALA A 204 -7.34 -0.76 -14.97
C ALA A 204 -6.18 -0.08 -15.71
N GLU A 205 -5.19 0.44 -14.97
CA GLU A 205 -4.00 1.02 -15.58
C GLU A 205 -3.13 -0.03 -16.27
N LEU A 206 -2.92 -1.19 -15.66
CA LEU A 206 -2.16 -2.29 -16.27
C LEU A 206 -2.83 -2.79 -17.56
N SER A 207 -4.14 -3.03 -17.52
CA SER A 207 -4.91 -3.47 -18.68
C SER A 207 -4.89 -2.44 -19.81
N TYR A 208 -5.03 -1.14 -19.49
CA TYR A 208 -4.89 -0.07 -20.48
C TYR A 208 -3.51 -0.08 -21.18
N LEU A 209 -2.43 -0.28 -20.42
CA LEU A 209 -1.08 -0.34 -20.98
C LEU A 209 -0.89 -1.57 -21.90
N VAL A 210 -1.39 -2.74 -21.49
CA VAL A 210 -1.33 -3.97 -22.27
C VAL A 210 -2.12 -3.82 -23.58
N ILE A 211 -3.37 -3.35 -23.52
CA ILE A 211 -4.23 -3.13 -24.70
C ILE A 211 -3.55 -2.18 -25.68
N LYS A 212 -2.99 -1.07 -25.19
CA LYS A 212 -2.30 -0.08 -26.01
C LYS A 212 -1.09 -0.67 -26.76
N ILE A 213 -0.44 -1.68 -26.20
CA ILE A 213 0.67 -2.38 -26.86
C ILE A 213 0.16 -3.37 -27.90
N CYS A 214 -0.84 -4.18 -27.56
CA CYS A 214 -1.45 -5.12 -28.51
C CYS A 214 -1.95 -4.39 -29.76
N MET A 215 -2.63 -3.25 -29.58
CA MET A 215 -3.11 -2.43 -30.71
C MET A 215 -1.99 -1.81 -31.55
N LYS A 216 -0.86 -1.42 -30.93
CA LYS A 216 0.33 -0.93 -31.66
C LYS A 216 1.05 -2.04 -32.42
N GLY A 217 1.06 -3.27 -31.88
CA GLY A 217 1.59 -4.46 -32.55
C GLY A 217 0.79 -4.78 -33.80
N SER A 218 -0.55 -4.76 -33.72
CA SER A 218 -1.43 -5.07 -34.85
C SER A 218 -1.29 -4.09 -36.02
N ARG A 219 -0.99 -2.81 -35.76
CA ARG A 219 -0.76 -1.77 -36.78
C ARG A 219 0.59 -1.85 -37.50
N LYS A 220 1.52 -2.69 -37.05
CA LYS A 220 2.83 -2.90 -37.71
C LYS A 220 2.82 -4.08 -38.70
N THR A 221 1.76 -4.88 -38.68
CA THR A 221 1.57 -6.09 -39.51
C THR A 221 0.59 -5.89 -40.66
N THR A 222 0.16 -4.65 -40.91
CA THR A 222 -0.64 -4.22 -42.08
C THR A 222 0.12 -3.10 -42.76
#